data_AF-X6FMD9-F1
#
_entry.id   AF-X6FMD9-F1
#
_cell.length_a   1.000
_cell.length_b   1.000
_cell.length_c   1.000
_cell.angle_alpha   90.00
_cell.angle_beta   90.00
_cell.angle_gamma   90.00
#
_symmetry.space_group_name_H-M   'P 1'
#
loop_
_entity.id
_entity.type
_entity.pdbx_description
1 polymer ?
#
loop_
_entity_poly.entity_id
_entity_poly.type
_entity_poly.pdbx_seq_one_letter_code
_entity_poly.pdbx_strand_id
1 'polypeptide(L)'
;MNRFLFVIADFLSRPPGFYVLLAAMIACTAMVPFGLTNVITYALSVAAIVITGVVLIQGYRDTAAIHAKLDEIIVALKETRNNVVGLEHAEPEEIKAHLARLELEAAAADQEAKHEGVPGA
;
A
#
# COMPACT_ATOMS: atom_id res chain seq x y z
N MET A 1 16.37 15.02 13.98
CA MET A 1 14.90 15.17 14.04
C MET A 1 14.12 13.96 13.53
N ASN A 2 14.55 13.27 12.46
CA ASN A 2 13.72 12.22 11.82
C ASN A 2 13.43 11.00 12.71
N ARG A 3 14.35 10.61 13.60
CA ARG A 3 14.18 9.44 14.48
C ARG A 3 12.98 9.55 15.42
N PHE A 4 12.69 10.74 15.92
CA PHE A 4 11.58 10.96 16.86
C PHE A 4 10.23 10.84 16.15
N LEU A 5 10.13 11.42 14.95
CA LEU A 5 8.97 11.27 14.07
C LEU A 5 8.77 9.79 13.69
N PHE A 6 9.84 9.08 13.34
CA PHE A 6 9.77 7.65 13.04
C PHE A 6 9.30 6.81 14.23
N VAL A 7 9.77 7.09 15.45
CA VAL A 7 9.36 6.34 16.65
C VAL A 7 7.91 6.61 17.01
N ILE A 8 7.47 7.88 16.95
CA ILE A 8 6.06 8.23 17.18
C ILE A 8 5.17 7.60 16.12
N ALA A 9 5.60 7.66 14.86
CA ALA A 9 4.90 7.07 13.75
C ALA A 9 4.77 5.54 13.89
N ASP A 10 5.87 4.86 14.18
CA ASP A 10 5.91 3.40 14.34
C ASP A 10 5.07 2.94 15.54
N PHE A 11 5.03 3.76 16.59
CA PHE A 11 4.16 3.54 17.74
C PHE A 11 2.68 3.72 17.39
N LEU A 12 2.32 4.82 16.70
CA LEU A 12 0.96 5.12 16.27
C LEU A 12 0.38 4.07 15.32
N SER A 13 1.22 3.50 14.45
CA SER A 13 0.81 2.52 13.44
C SER A 13 0.72 1.08 13.95
N ARG A 14 1.08 0.85 15.22
CA ARG A 14 0.94 -0.46 15.88
C ARG A 14 -0.39 -0.55 16.62
N PRO A 15 -0.98 -1.76 16.79
CA PRO A 15 -2.21 -1.97 17.55
C PRO A 15 -2.28 -1.22 18.91
N PRO A 16 -1.23 -1.19 19.76
CA PRO A 16 -1.23 -0.38 20.99
C PRO A 16 -1.37 1.13 20.77
N GLY A 17 -0.74 1.71 19.75
CA GLY A 17 -0.85 3.14 19.46
C GLY A 17 -2.26 3.55 19.03
N PHE A 18 -2.94 2.68 18.30
CA PHE A 18 -4.35 2.85 17.95
C PHE A 18 -5.26 2.97 19.19
N TYR A 19 -5.08 2.10 20.20
CA TYR A 19 -5.87 2.18 21.43
C TYR A 19 -5.59 3.46 22.23
N VAL A 20 -4.34 3.92 22.25
CA VAL A 20 -3.97 5.19 22.91
C VAL A 20 -4.63 6.38 22.20
N LEU A 21 -4.61 6.41 20.87
CA LEU A 21 -5.28 7.42 20.08
C LEU A 21 -6.80 7.41 20.29
N LEU A 22 -7.41 6.21 20.34
CA LEU A 22 -8.84 6.05 20.59
C LEU A 22 -9.22 6.57 21.98
N ALA A 23 -8.44 6.25 23.01
CA ALA A 23 -8.65 6.75 24.36
C ALA A 23 -8.52 8.28 24.43
N ALA A 24 -7.52 8.85 23.74
CA ALA A 24 -7.33 10.30 23.65
C ALA A 24 -8.49 10.99 22.91
N MET A 25 -9.02 10.39 21.85
CA MET A 25 -10.21 10.85 21.13
C MET A 25 -11.44 10.90 22.03
N ILE A 26 -11.69 9.82 22.78
CA ILE A 26 -12.81 9.73 23.72
C ILE A 26 -12.67 10.79 24.83
N ALA A 27 -11.47 10.93 25.40
CA ALA A 27 -11.19 11.92 26.44
C ALA A 27 -11.39 13.36 25.95
N CYS A 28 -10.92 13.68 24.75
CA CYS A 28 -11.16 15.00 24.14
C CYS A 28 -12.64 15.24 23.87
N THR A 29 -13.36 14.25 23.33
CA THR A 29 -14.79 14.36 23.03
C THR A 29 -15.61 14.57 24.30
N ALA A 30 -15.25 13.89 25.39
CA ALA A 30 -15.86 14.09 26.70
C ALA A 30 -15.61 15.50 27.27
N MET A 31 -14.55 16.20 26.84
CA MET A 31 -14.22 17.55 27.28
C MET A 31 -14.93 18.66 26.48
N VAL A 32 -15.51 18.35 25.31
CA VAL A 32 -16.30 19.27 24.48
C VAL A 32 -17.45 19.97 25.23
N PRO A 33 -18.30 19.29 26.03
CA PRO A 33 -19.41 19.94 26.75
C PRO A 33 -18.99 20.98 27.81
N PHE A 34 -17.69 21.09 28.14
CA PHE A 34 -17.17 22.08 29.09
C PHE A 34 -16.90 23.47 28.47
N GLY A 35 -17.42 23.76 27.27
CA GLY A 35 -17.28 25.06 26.61
C GLY A 35 -15.96 25.27 25.86
N LEU A 36 -15.11 24.24 25.80
CA LEU A 36 -13.83 24.23 25.08
C LEU A 36 -13.97 23.70 23.63
N THR A 37 -15.20 23.56 23.12
CA THR A 37 -15.55 22.95 21.83
C THR A 37 -14.62 23.41 20.70
N ASN A 38 -14.44 24.71 20.49
CA ASN A 38 -13.63 25.23 19.38
C ASN A 38 -12.16 24.79 19.46
N VAL A 39 -11.56 24.82 20.64
CA VAL A 39 -10.15 24.46 20.85
C VAL A 39 -9.96 22.95 20.68
N ILE A 40 -10.87 22.16 21.26
CA ILE A 40 -10.83 20.71 21.17
C ILE A 40 -11.02 20.27 19.73
N THR A 41 -12.07 20.74 19.06
CA THR A 41 -12.34 20.39 17.65
C THR A 41 -11.17 20.74 16.75
N TYR A 42 -10.58 21.93 16.90
CA TYR A 42 -9.40 22.32 16.12
C TYR A 42 -8.21 21.38 16.39
N ALA A 43 -7.93 21.06 17.66
CA ALA A 43 -6.87 20.13 18.03
C ALA A 43 -7.10 18.73 17.44
N LEU A 44 -8.34 18.23 17.45
CA LEU A 44 -8.68 16.94 16.86
C LEU A 44 -8.51 16.93 15.35
N SER A 45 -8.90 18.00 14.65
CA SER A 45 -8.71 18.12 13.20
C SER A 45 -7.24 18.12 12.81
N VAL A 46 -6.40 18.89 13.51
CA VAL A 46 -4.95 18.92 13.26
C VAL A 46 -4.32 17.55 13.56
N ALA A 47 -4.69 16.92 14.68
CA ALA A 47 -4.21 15.58 15.02
C ALA A 47 -4.56 14.56 13.94
N ALA A 48 -5.81 14.55 13.45
CA ALA A 48 -6.25 13.66 12.38
C ALA A 48 -5.40 13.82 11.11
N ILE A 49 -5.17 15.07 10.66
CA ILE A 49 -4.35 15.36 9.47
C ILE A 49 -2.93 14.83 9.64
N VAL A 50 -2.30 15.08 10.80
CA VAL A 50 -0.92 14.63 11.07
C VAL A 50 -0.85 13.10 11.09
N ILE A 51 -1.78 12.43 11.78
CA ILE A 51 -1.84 10.96 11.85
C ILE A 51 -2.02 10.37 10.45
N THR A 52 -2.98 10.87 9.68
CA THR A 52 -3.20 10.43 8.29
C THR A 52 -1.95 10.61 7.44
N GLY A 53 -1.27 11.76 7.54
CA GLY A 53 -0.02 12.00 6.82
C GLY A 53 1.07 11.00 7.19
N VAL A 54 1.21 10.69 8.47
CA VAL A 54 2.19 9.69 8.96
C VAL A 54 1.88 8.28 8.44
N VAL A 55 0.62 7.86 8.50
CA VAL A 55 0.19 6.54 7.99
C VAL A 55 0.44 6.41 6.49
N LEU A 56 0.12 7.46 5.72
CA LEU A 56 0.40 7.48 4.27
C LEU A 56 1.89 7.32 3.97
N ILE A 57 2.76 8.07 4.66
CA ILE A 57 4.22 8.01 4.45
C ILE A 57 4.75 6.60 4.75
N GLN A 58 4.25 5.94 5.80
CA GLN A 58 4.63 4.55 6.09
C GLN A 58 4.14 3.59 5.01
N GLY A 59 2.88 3.71 4.60
CA GLY A 59 2.32 2.89 3.53
C GLY A 59 3.11 2.99 2.23
N TYR A 60 3.51 4.20 1.82
CA TYR A 60 4.37 4.39 0.65
C TYR A 60 5.70 3.67 0.76
N ARG A 61 6.36 3.74 1.93
CA ARG A 61 7.66 3.10 2.14
C ARG A 61 7.56 1.57 2.12
N ASP A 62 6.52 1.02 2.74
CA ASP A 62 6.33 -0.42 2.83
C ASP A 62 5.96 -1.01 1.45
N THR A 63 5.11 -0.33 0.69
CA THR A 63 4.79 -0.71 -0.71
C THR A 63 6.03 -0.68 -1.60
N ALA A 64 6.87 0.37 -1.51
CA ALA A 64 8.10 0.44 -2.29
C ALA A 64 9.10 -0.68 -1.95
N ALA A 65 9.19 -1.06 -0.67
CA ALA A 65 10.02 -2.19 -0.24
C ALA A 65 9.49 -3.53 -0.75
N ILE A 66 8.18 -3.69 -0.90
CA ILE A 66 7.56 -4.88 -1.49
C ILE A 66 7.89 -4.94 -2.99
N HIS A 67 7.71 -3.84 -3.73
CA HIS A 67 8.01 -3.78 -5.17
C HIS A 67 9.48 -4.11 -5.45
N ALA A 68 10.42 -3.51 -4.71
CA ALA A 68 11.85 -3.79 -4.87
C ALA A 68 12.20 -5.27 -4.64
N LYS A 69 11.53 -5.94 -3.69
CA LYS A 69 11.74 -7.38 -3.46
C LYS A 69 11.16 -8.23 -4.59
N LEU A 70 10.02 -7.84 -5.15
CA LEU A 70 9.42 -8.52 -6.30
C LEU A 70 10.28 -8.36 -7.55
N ASP A 71 10.80 -7.17 -7.79
CA ASP A 71 11.73 -6.88 -8.88
C ASP A 71 12.97 -7.76 -8.81
N GLU A 72 13.59 -7.87 -7.63
CA GLU A 72 14.74 -8.76 -7.42
C GLU A 72 14.40 -10.23 -7.72
N ILE A 73 13.22 -10.71 -7.30
CA ILE A 73 12.74 -12.07 -7.60
C ILE A 73 12.56 -12.27 -9.11
N ILE A 74 11.95 -11.30 -9.82
CA ILE A 74 11.72 -11.35 -11.27
C ILE A 74 13.06 -11.42 -12.02
N VAL A 75 14.05 -10.63 -11.60
CA VAL A 75 15.41 -10.63 -12.18
C VAL A 75 16.13 -11.96 -11.89
N ALA A 76 15.97 -12.54 -10.71
CA ALA A 76 16.68 -13.76 -10.29
C ALA A 76 16.13 -15.05 -10.92
N LEU A 77 14.83 -15.10 -11.24
CA LEU A 77 14.21 -16.26 -11.88
C LEU A 77 14.42 -16.20 -13.41
N LYS A 78 15.13 -17.19 -13.96
CA LYS A 78 15.47 -17.29 -15.40
C LYS A 78 14.27 -17.38 -16.36
N GLU A 79 13.10 -17.81 -15.86
CA GLU A 79 11.86 -17.97 -16.62
C GLU A 79 10.92 -16.74 -16.51
N THR A 80 11.27 -15.75 -15.68
CA THR A 80 10.40 -14.57 -15.51
C THR A 80 10.68 -13.52 -16.59
N ARG A 81 9.61 -12.96 -17.14
CA ARG A 81 9.72 -11.84 -18.09
C ARG A 81 10.21 -10.60 -17.35
N ASN A 82 11.47 -10.22 -17.57
CA ASN A 82 12.08 -9.02 -16.98
C ASN A 82 11.42 -7.69 -17.41
N ASN A 83 10.41 -7.73 -18.30
CA ASN A 83 9.71 -6.54 -18.79
C ASN A 83 8.66 -5.99 -17.81
N VAL A 84 8.37 -6.68 -16.71
CA VAL A 84 7.45 -6.19 -15.66
C VAL A 84 8.18 -5.53 -14.48
N VAL A 85 9.52 -5.58 -14.46
CA VAL A 85 10.34 -4.92 -13.43
C VAL A 85 10.14 -3.41 -13.51
N GLY A 86 9.79 -2.78 -12.39
CA GLY A 86 9.58 -1.33 -12.30
C GLY A 86 8.36 -0.80 -13.06
N LEU A 87 7.43 -1.67 -13.48
CA LEU A 87 6.22 -1.29 -14.21
C LEU A 87 5.33 -0.29 -13.43
N GLU A 88 5.42 -0.26 -12.10
CA GLU A 88 4.69 0.68 -11.24
C GLU A 88 5.08 2.16 -11.46
N HIS A 89 6.21 2.42 -12.12
CA HIS A 89 6.67 3.77 -12.45
C HIS A 89 6.25 4.21 -13.86
N ALA A 90 5.68 3.30 -14.66
CA ALA A 90 5.23 3.59 -16.02
C ALA A 90 3.92 4.40 -16.03
N GLU A 91 3.60 5.02 -17.17
CA GLU A 91 2.35 5.76 -17.29
C GLU A 91 1.14 4.81 -17.22
N PRO A 92 -0.03 5.25 -16.72
CA PRO A 92 -1.20 4.39 -16.56
C PRO A 92 -1.65 3.69 -17.84
N GLU A 93 -1.50 4.34 -19.00
CA GLU A 93 -1.81 3.78 -20.31
C GLU A 93 -0.83 2.65 -20.69
N GLU A 94 0.46 2.81 -20.38
CA GLU A 94 1.48 1.80 -20.64
C GLU A 94 1.30 0.55 -19.77
N ILE A 95 0.92 0.74 -18.50
CA ILE A 95 0.59 -0.36 -17.57
C ILE A 95 -0.59 -1.17 -18.13
N LYS A 96 -1.67 -0.51 -18.55
CA LYS A 96 -2.84 -1.18 -19.15
C LYS A 96 -2.46 -1.95 -20.42
N ALA A 97 -1.64 -1.37 -21.29
CA ALA A 97 -1.17 -2.03 -22.50
C ALA A 97 -0.34 -3.29 -22.17
N HIS A 98 0.53 -3.21 -21.17
CA HIS A 98 1.33 -4.36 -20.71
C HIS A 98 0.46 -5.47 -20.12
N LEU A 99 -0.53 -5.11 -19.29
CA LEU A 99 -1.50 -6.04 -18.72
C LEU A 99 -2.35 -6.72 -19.81
N ALA A 100 -2.90 -5.95 -20.75
CA ALA A 100 -3.70 -6.49 -21.84
C ALA A 100 -2.89 -7.48 -22.70
N ARG A 101 -1.61 -7.18 -22.97
CA ARG A 101 -0.73 -8.10 -23.70
C ARG A 101 -0.47 -9.38 -22.90
N LEU A 102 -0.24 -9.27 -21.60
CA LEU A 102 -0.06 -10.41 -20.69
C LEU A 102 -1.29 -11.33 -20.67
N GLU A 103 -2.49 -10.75 -20.57
CA GLU A 103 -3.74 -11.50 -20.58
C GLU A 103 -3.97 -12.23 -21.91
N LEU A 104 -3.65 -11.58 -23.04
CA LEU A 104 -3.74 -12.20 -24.36
C LEU A 104 -2.74 -13.36 -24.53
N GLU A 105 -1.48 -13.17 -24.09
CA GLU A 105 -0.45 -14.21 -24.12
C GLU A 105 -0.84 -15.42 -23.25
N ALA A 106 -1.36 -15.18 -22.03
CA ALA A 106 -1.81 -16.24 -21.14
C ALA A 106 -3.02 -17.00 -21.71
N ALA A 107 -3.99 -16.29 -22.29
CA ALA A 107 -5.15 -16.90 -22.93
C ALA A 107 -4.76 -17.76 -24.15
N ALA A 108 -3.73 -17.37 -24.90
CA ALA A 108 -3.22 -18.14 -26.03
C ALA A 108 -2.51 -19.43 -25.57
N ALA A 109 -1.67 -19.35 -24.54
CA ALA A 109 -0.99 -20.52 -23.97
C ALA A 109 -1.97 -21.56 -23.41
N ASP A 110 -3.05 -21.11 -22.76
CA ASP A 110 -4.13 -22.00 -22.28
C ASP A 110 -4.88 -22.69 -23.43
N GLN A 111 -5.01 -22.04 -24.60
CA GLN A 111 -5.68 -22.65 -25.77
C GLN A 111 -4.80 -23.65 -26.51
N GLU A 112 -3.49 -23.43 -26.57
CA GLU A 112 -2.52 -24.37 -27.14
C GLU A 112 -2.40 -25.62 -26.27
N ALA A 113 -2.30 -25.47 -24.94
CA ALA A 113 -2.32 -26.58 -23.99
C ALA A 113 -3.60 -27.44 -24.09
N LYS A 114 -4.72 -26.83 -24.50
CA LYS A 114 -6.00 -27.52 -24.70
C LYS A 114 -6.12 -28.25 -26.03
N HIS A 115 -5.37 -27.84 -27.06
CA HIS A 115 -5.33 -28.52 -28.37
C HIS A 115 -4.30 -29.67 -28.42
N GLU A 116 -3.21 -29.60 -27.65
CA GLU A 116 -2.18 -30.64 -27.60
C GLU A 116 -2.59 -31.88 -26.78
N GLY A 117 -3.68 -31.78 -26.00
CA GLY A 117 -4.24 -32.84 -25.16
C GLY A 117 -5.14 -33.88 -25.86
N VAL A 118 -5.15 -33.95 -27.20
CA VAL A 118 -5.87 -35.03 -27.94
C VAL A 118 -4.86 -35.92 -28.68
N PRO A 119 -4.30 -36.96 -28.02
CA PRO A 119 -3.74 -38.09 -28.75
C PRO A 119 -4.92 -38.81 -29.41
N GLY A 120 -4.86 -38.93 -30.75
CA GLY A 120 -5.83 -39.70 -31.51
C GLY A 120 -6.00 -41.11 -30.93
N ALA A 121 -7.25 -41.43 -30.59
CA ALA A 121 -7.73 -42.79 -30.37
C ALA A 121 -7.97 -43.49 -31.72
#